data_AF-A0A222P1D5-F1
#
_entry.id   AF-A0A222P1D5-F1
#
_cell.length_a   1.000
_cell.length_b   1.000
_cell.length_c   1.000
_cell.angle_alpha   90.00
_cell.angle_beta   90.00
_cell.angle_gamma   90.00
#
_symmetry.space_group_name_H-M   'P 1'
#
loop_
_entity.id
_entity.type
_entity.pdbx_description
1 polymer ?
#
loop_
_entity_poly.entity_id
_entity_poly.type
_entity_poly.pdbx_seq_one_letter_code
_entity_poly.pdbx_strand_id
1 'polypeptide(L)'
;MTTNSLKLKHLDIPDLIDAALNLPASGYIKQSKDGLLYLDIADSYIHALYPFLKNYSAAIIKPDYFGQKSAGAHISVIYPEENTASVQEELGKTHQFKVLQVVSGDLGHKRYYVLTINAPTLIEVRQKYLLGPQLKFKNHWIDLHITLGVSM
;
A
#
# COMPACT_ATOMS: atom_id res chain seq x y z
N MET A 1 -26.48 -1.12 1.56
CA MET A 1 -25.38 -1.69 2.35
C MET A 1 -24.41 -0.55 2.64
N THR A 2 -24.23 -0.16 3.89
CA THR A 2 -23.27 0.89 4.26
C THR A 2 -21.86 0.34 4.09
N THR A 3 -21.16 0.76 3.04
CA THR A 3 -19.73 0.53 2.88
C THR A 3 -19.00 1.24 4.01
N ASN A 4 -18.41 0.48 4.93
CA ASN A 4 -17.53 1.00 5.99
C ASN A 4 -16.19 1.46 5.40
N SER A 5 -16.23 2.53 4.60
CA SER A 5 -15.02 3.20 4.10
C SER A 5 -14.29 3.84 5.27
N LEU A 6 -12.98 3.64 5.34
CA LEU A 6 -12.13 4.28 6.33
C LEU A 6 -12.16 5.80 6.14
N LYS A 7 -12.32 6.56 7.24
CA LYS A 7 -12.16 8.02 7.20
C LYS A 7 -10.69 8.34 7.05
N LEU A 8 -10.32 8.84 5.88
CA LEU A 8 -8.96 9.29 5.58
C LEU A 8 -8.83 10.79 5.85
N LYS A 9 -7.73 11.17 6.48
CA LYS A 9 -7.33 12.57 6.69
C LYS A 9 -6.10 12.85 5.85
N HIS A 10 -6.19 13.85 4.97
CA HIS A 10 -5.04 14.36 4.22
C HIS A 10 -3.95 14.91 5.16
N LEU A 11 -2.69 14.63 4.84
CA LEU A 11 -1.53 15.17 5.54
C LEU A 11 -0.74 16.06 4.59
N ASP A 12 -0.66 17.33 4.93
CA ASP A 12 0.10 18.32 4.17
C ASP A 12 1.58 18.24 4.57
N ILE A 13 2.34 17.41 3.85
CA ILE A 13 3.79 17.24 4.01
C ILE A 13 4.43 17.33 2.60
N PRO A 14 4.57 18.53 2.03
CA PRO A 14 5.00 18.72 0.63
C PRO A 14 6.33 18.04 0.30
N ASP A 15 7.32 18.18 1.18
CA ASP A 15 8.65 17.57 0.99
C ASP A 15 8.60 16.03 0.87
N LEU A 16 7.62 15.39 1.54
CA LEU A 16 7.42 13.95 1.43
C LEU A 16 6.88 13.59 0.04
N ILE A 17 5.92 14.37 -0.48
CA ILE A 17 5.39 14.17 -1.84
C ILE A 17 6.48 14.40 -2.87
N ASP A 18 7.23 15.49 -2.77
CA ASP A 18 8.32 15.79 -3.68
C ASP A 18 9.39 14.68 -3.66
N ALA A 19 9.76 14.17 -2.48
CA ALA A 19 10.65 13.03 -2.36
C ALA A 19 10.05 11.77 -3.01
N ALA A 20 8.76 11.49 -2.81
CA ALA A 20 8.09 10.32 -3.37
C ALA A 20 7.99 10.35 -4.90
N LEU A 21 7.81 11.53 -5.49
CA LEU A 21 7.74 11.73 -6.95
C LEU A 21 9.09 11.48 -7.64
N ASN A 22 10.19 11.53 -6.90
CA ASN A 22 11.54 11.23 -7.40
C ASN A 22 11.94 9.75 -7.25
N LEU A 23 11.07 8.90 -6.70
CA LEU A 23 11.31 7.46 -6.56
C LEU A 23 10.78 6.67 -7.77
N PRO A 24 11.32 5.46 -8.05
CA PRO A 24 10.81 4.62 -9.13
C PRO A 24 9.34 4.24 -8.94
N ALA A 25 8.46 4.75 -9.81
CA ALA A 25 7.01 4.50 -9.73
C ALA A 25 6.58 3.22 -10.46
N SER A 26 7.35 2.15 -10.27
CA SER A 26 7.12 0.84 -10.88
C SER A 26 7.58 -0.29 -9.97
N GLY A 27 7.02 -1.47 -10.18
CA GLY A 27 7.40 -2.69 -9.47
C GLY A 27 7.00 -3.94 -10.23
N TYR A 28 7.17 -5.10 -9.62
CA TYR A 28 6.80 -6.38 -10.20
C TYR A 28 5.95 -7.21 -9.23
N ILE A 29 4.98 -7.95 -9.77
CA ILE A 29 4.07 -8.75 -8.94
C ILE A 29 4.82 -9.91 -8.30
N LYS A 30 4.70 -10.01 -6.98
CA LYS A 30 5.14 -11.14 -6.16
C LYS A 30 3.96 -11.68 -5.36
N GLN A 31 4.11 -12.90 -4.89
CA GLN A 31 3.21 -13.51 -3.93
C GLN A 31 3.97 -13.89 -2.66
N SER A 32 3.39 -13.56 -1.51
CA SER A 32 3.94 -13.96 -0.21
C SER A 32 3.62 -15.43 0.09
N LYS A 33 4.25 -15.98 1.13
CA LYS A 33 3.99 -17.37 1.56
C LYS A 33 2.56 -17.60 2.06
N ASP A 34 1.92 -16.57 2.60
CA ASP A 34 0.52 -16.58 3.05
C ASP A 34 -0.48 -16.23 1.92
N GLY A 35 -0.01 -16.03 0.69
CA GLY A 35 -0.85 -15.90 -0.49
C GLY A 35 -1.19 -14.47 -0.92
N LEU A 36 -0.69 -13.44 -0.20
CA LEU A 36 -0.90 -12.04 -0.57
C LEU A 36 -0.21 -11.79 -1.91
N LEU A 37 -0.99 -11.33 -2.89
CA LEU A 37 -0.46 -10.79 -4.14
C LEU A 37 -0.16 -9.31 -3.93
N TYR A 38 1.09 -8.91 -4.20
CA TYR A 38 1.53 -7.54 -4.02
C TYR A 38 2.46 -7.10 -5.14
N LEU A 39 2.51 -5.79 -5.41
CA LEU A 39 3.54 -5.18 -6.22
C LEU A 39 4.75 -4.91 -5.34
N ASP A 40 5.86 -5.59 -5.62
CA ASP A 40 7.17 -5.33 -4.99
C ASP A 40 7.76 -4.06 -5.58
N ILE A 41 8.05 -3.07 -4.72
CA ILE A 41 8.56 -1.76 -5.12
C ILE A 41 9.87 -1.46 -4.38
N ALA A 42 10.56 -0.40 -4.79
CA ALA A 42 11.82 -0.04 -4.17
C ALA A 42 11.65 0.29 -2.67
N ASP A 43 12.46 -0.36 -1.81
CA ASP A 43 12.48 -0.11 -0.36
C ASP A 43 12.77 1.36 0.02
N SER A 44 13.33 2.13 -0.92
CA SER A 44 13.49 3.58 -0.81
C SER A 44 12.17 4.29 -0.47
N TYR A 45 11.01 3.75 -0.85
CA TYR A 45 9.71 4.31 -0.43
C TYR A 45 9.57 4.37 1.08
N ILE A 46 10.12 3.42 1.85
CA ILE A 46 10.07 3.53 3.31
C ILE A 46 11.30 4.24 3.85
N HIS A 47 12.50 3.89 3.35
CA HIS A 47 13.74 4.43 3.90
C HIS A 47 13.88 5.94 3.68
N ALA A 48 13.46 6.45 2.52
CA ALA A 48 13.54 7.86 2.18
C ALA A 48 12.34 8.66 2.71
N LEU A 49 11.13 8.07 2.76
CA LEU A 49 9.92 8.84 3.11
C LEU A 49 9.59 8.83 4.60
N TYR A 50 9.95 7.78 5.35
CA TYR A 50 9.69 7.71 6.79
C TYR A 50 10.29 8.86 7.61
N PRO A 51 11.51 9.36 7.34
CA PRO A 51 12.07 10.50 8.07
C PRO A 51 11.15 11.73 8.08
N PHE A 52 10.43 12.02 7.00
CA PHE A 52 9.47 13.12 6.96
C PHE A 52 8.31 12.91 7.92
N LEU A 53 7.77 11.68 8.01
CA LEU A 53 6.73 11.34 8.98
C LEU A 53 7.25 11.43 10.42
N LYS A 54 8.47 10.97 10.69
CA LYS A 54 9.08 11.07 12.01
C LYS A 54 9.25 12.52 12.45
N ASN A 55 9.60 13.41 11.53
CA ASN A 55 9.69 14.86 11.78
C ASN A 55 8.32 15.50 11.99
N TYR A 56 7.29 15.00 11.30
CA TYR A 56 5.91 15.44 11.48
C TYR A 56 5.34 15.05 12.85
N SER A 57 5.63 13.83 13.35
CA SER A 57 5.28 13.42 14.70
C SER A 57 6.17 12.28 15.21
N ALA A 58 6.72 12.46 16.41
CA ALA A 58 7.56 11.46 17.08
C ALA A 58 6.81 10.16 17.46
N ALA A 59 5.47 10.18 17.45
CA ALA A 59 4.66 8.99 17.72
C ALA A 59 4.58 8.03 16.52
N ILE A 60 4.98 8.47 15.33
CA ILE A 60 4.96 7.65 14.12
C ILE A 60 6.21 6.79 14.08
N ILE A 61 6.01 5.48 13.98
CA ILE A 61 7.07 4.49 13.83
C ILE A 61 7.03 3.84 12.45
N LYS A 62 8.17 3.27 12.02
CA LYS A 62 8.19 2.47 10.79
C LYS A 62 7.23 1.30 10.92
N PRO A 63 6.53 0.94 9.84
CA PRO A 63 5.78 -0.30 9.83
C PRO A 63 6.73 -1.49 9.94
N ASP A 64 6.23 -2.60 10.47
CA ASP A 64 6.99 -3.83 10.72
C ASP A 64 7.21 -4.63 9.41
N TYR A 65 7.79 -3.98 8.41
CA TYR A 65 8.05 -4.53 7.07
C TYR A 65 9.54 -4.72 6.76
N PHE A 66 10.42 -4.75 7.78
CA PHE A 66 11.87 -4.91 7.59
C PHE A 66 12.47 -6.08 8.39
N GLY A 67 11.67 -7.13 8.66
CA GLY A 67 12.16 -8.38 9.24
C GLY A 67 12.55 -9.42 8.19
N GLN A 68 13.23 -10.51 8.57
CA GLN A 68 13.65 -11.60 7.67
C GLN A 68 12.52 -12.30 6.87
N LYS A 69 11.25 -11.95 7.10
CA LYS A 69 10.07 -12.52 6.43
C LYS A 69 9.17 -11.47 5.76
N SER A 70 9.58 -10.21 5.70
CA SER A 70 8.71 -9.14 5.19
C SER A 70 8.85 -8.93 3.68
N ALA A 71 7.78 -8.43 3.07
CA ALA A 71 7.69 -8.10 1.64
C ALA A 71 8.42 -6.79 1.26
N GLY A 72 9.17 -6.17 2.17
CA GLY A 72 9.73 -4.83 1.96
C GLY A 72 8.64 -3.78 1.70
N ALA A 73 8.99 -2.71 0.99
CA ALA A 73 8.01 -1.77 0.47
C ALA A 73 7.14 -2.45 -0.60
N HIS A 74 5.82 -2.35 -0.46
CA HIS A 74 4.88 -3.00 -1.36
C HIS A 74 3.57 -2.23 -1.50
N ILE A 75 2.83 -2.55 -2.56
CA ILE A 75 1.42 -2.21 -2.76
C ILE A 75 0.63 -3.52 -2.76
N SER A 76 -0.27 -3.73 -1.82
CA SER A 76 -1.16 -4.89 -1.83
C SER A 76 -2.06 -4.85 -3.08
N VAL A 77 -2.20 -5.99 -3.76
CA VAL A 77 -3.02 -6.12 -4.97
C VAL A 77 -4.20 -7.04 -4.73
N ILE A 78 -4.02 -8.22 -4.11
CA ILE A 78 -5.10 -9.15 -3.76
C ILE A 78 -4.78 -9.81 -2.41
N TYR A 79 -5.63 -9.61 -1.42
CA TYR A 79 -5.49 -10.30 -0.13
C TYR A 79 -5.88 -11.79 -0.25
N PRO A 80 -5.27 -12.69 0.55
CA PRO A 80 -5.59 -14.13 0.53
C PRO A 80 -7.09 -14.43 0.75
N GLU A 81 -7.76 -13.63 1.58
CA GLU A 81 -9.20 -13.76 1.85
C GLU A 81 -10.11 -13.28 0.71
N GLU A 82 -9.57 -12.53 -0.27
CA GLU A 82 -10.34 -12.02 -1.40
C GLU A 82 -10.45 -13.04 -2.53
N ASN A 83 -9.44 -13.90 -2.71
CA ASN A 83 -9.37 -14.80 -3.86
C ASN A 83 -8.70 -16.15 -3.51
N THR A 84 -9.33 -17.23 -3.94
CA THR A 84 -8.79 -18.60 -3.82
C THR A 84 -8.24 -19.14 -5.15
N ALA A 85 -8.40 -18.41 -6.25
CA ALA A 85 -7.91 -18.81 -7.56
C ALA A 85 -6.37 -18.69 -7.64
N SER A 86 -5.77 -19.49 -8.53
CA SER A 86 -4.35 -19.39 -8.85
C SER A 86 -4.06 -18.09 -9.60
N VAL A 87 -3.09 -17.33 -9.11
CA VAL A 87 -2.61 -16.05 -9.67
C VAL A 87 -1.23 -16.17 -10.32
N GLN A 88 -0.79 -17.41 -10.60
CA GLN A 88 0.56 -17.72 -11.07
C GLN A 88 0.94 -16.98 -12.36
N GLU A 89 -0.02 -16.75 -13.24
CA GLU A 89 0.17 -16.04 -14.52
C GLU A 89 0.43 -14.54 -14.35
N GLU A 90 0.22 -13.96 -13.17
CA GLU A 90 0.51 -12.55 -12.89
C GLU A 90 1.91 -12.34 -12.33
N LEU A 91 2.54 -13.38 -11.78
CA LEU A 91 3.83 -13.27 -11.10
C LEU A 91 4.92 -12.80 -12.07
N GLY A 92 5.74 -11.85 -11.62
CA GLY A 92 6.82 -11.26 -12.40
C GLY A 92 6.38 -10.17 -13.39
N LYS A 93 5.08 -9.95 -13.60
CA LYS A 93 4.60 -8.85 -14.45
C LYS A 93 4.93 -7.51 -13.81
N THR A 94 5.37 -6.57 -14.64
CA THR A 94 5.71 -5.20 -14.22
C THR A 94 4.50 -4.30 -14.32
N HIS A 95 4.28 -3.47 -13.30
CA HIS A 95 3.24 -2.45 -13.29
C HIS A 95 3.82 -1.10 -12.89
N GLN A 96 3.23 -0.04 -13.44
CA GLN A 96 3.51 1.33 -13.09
C GLN A 96 2.37 1.91 -12.26
N PHE A 97 2.68 2.91 -11.44
CA PHE A 97 1.71 3.63 -10.65
C PHE A 97 2.05 5.12 -10.60
N LYS A 98 1.11 5.93 -10.10
CA LYS A 98 1.31 7.35 -9.83
C LYS A 98 1.03 7.62 -8.37
N VAL A 99 1.93 8.34 -7.70
CA VAL A 99 1.72 8.86 -6.35
C VAL A 99 0.66 9.95 -6.40
N LEU A 100 -0.26 9.97 -5.42
CA LEU A 100 -1.33 10.96 -5.32
C LEU A 100 -1.15 11.89 -4.12
N GLN A 101 -1.25 11.35 -2.90
CA GLN A 101 -1.21 12.14 -1.67
C GLN A 101 -0.82 11.30 -0.46
N VAL A 102 -0.38 11.97 0.61
CA VAL A 102 -0.18 11.34 1.92
C VAL A 102 -1.47 11.50 2.72
N VAL A 103 -1.94 10.40 3.30
CA VAL A 103 -3.12 10.40 4.17
C VAL A 103 -2.86 9.57 5.41
N SER A 104 -3.64 9.82 6.46
CA SER A 104 -3.75 8.93 7.61
C SER A 104 -5.17 8.37 7.76
N GLY A 105 -5.28 7.15 8.27
CA GLY A 105 -6.56 6.51 8.56
C GLY A 105 -6.49 5.63 9.80
N ASP A 106 -7.59 5.58 10.57
CA ASP A 106 -7.68 4.81 11.81
C ASP A 106 -8.34 3.46 11.57
N LEU A 107 -7.65 2.38 11.93
CA LEU A 107 -8.18 1.02 11.87
C LEU A 107 -7.98 0.35 13.24
N GLY A 108 -9.08 0.27 14.01
CA GLY A 108 -9.04 -0.16 15.40
C GLY A 108 -8.28 0.85 16.27
N HIS A 109 -7.31 0.38 17.05
CA HIS A 109 -6.44 1.20 17.89
C HIS A 109 -5.13 1.60 17.20
N LYS A 110 -5.09 1.56 15.87
CA LYS A 110 -3.89 1.91 15.10
C LYS A 110 -4.23 2.96 14.06
N ARG A 111 -3.39 3.97 13.94
CA ARG A 111 -3.39 4.91 12.81
C ARG A 111 -2.32 4.51 11.82
N TYR A 112 -2.72 4.41 10.55
CA TYR A 112 -1.82 4.14 9.43
C TYR A 112 -1.56 5.44 8.69
N TYR A 113 -0.32 5.63 8.25
CA TYR A 113 0.14 6.75 7.43
C TYR A 113 0.59 6.17 6.10
N VAL A 114 -0.11 6.53 5.04
CA VAL A 114 0.03 5.86 3.75
C VAL A 114 0.14 6.87 2.62
N LEU A 115 0.82 6.46 1.56
CA LEU A 115 0.83 7.13 0.28
C LEU A 115 -0.25 6.49 -0.59
N THR A 116 -1.28 7.22 -0.97
CA THR A 116 -2.27 6.71 -1.93
C THR A 116 -1.71 6.79 -3.34
N ILE A 117 -2.09 5.82 -4.17
CA ILE A 117 -1.57 5.69 -5.52
C ILE A 117 -2.69 5.42 -6.52
N ASN A 118 -2.46 5.80 -7.77
CA ASN A 118 -3.25 5.38 -8.91
C ASN A 118 -2.47 4.35 -9.74
N ALA A 119 -3.02 3.16 -9.93
CA ALA A 119 -2.41 2.09 -10.73
C ALA A 119 -3.49 1.34 -11.53
N PRO A 120 -3.91 1.86 -12.69
CA PRO A 120 -5.01 1.26 -13.46
C PRO A 120 -4.76 -0.19 -13.85
N THR A 121 -3.52 -0.55 -14.19
CA THR A 121 -3.17 -1.92 -14.57
C THR A 121 -3.20 -2.90 -13.40
N LEU A 122 -3.04 -2.44 -12.15
CA LEU A 122 -3.27 -3.29 -10.96
C LEU A 122 -4.77 -3.48 -10.71
N ILE A 123 -5.60 -2.50 -11.05
CA ILE A 123 -7.05 -2.64 -11.00
C ILE A 123 -7.52 -3.66 -12.05
N GLU A 124 -6.94 -3.64 -13.25
CA GLU A 124 -7.22 -4.67 -14.28
C GLU A 124 -6.89 -6.08 -13.80
N VAL A 125 -5.75 -6.27 -13.10
CA VAL A 125 -5.42 -7.54 -12.45
C VAL A 125 -6.51 -7.96 -11.47
N ARG A 126 -6.99 -7.06 -10.61
CA ARG A 126 -8.08 -7.35 -9.67
C ARG A 126 -9.37 -7.74 -10.41
N GLN A 127 -9.73 -7.01 -11.46
CA GLN A 127 -10.93 -7.27 -12.26
C GLN A 127 -10.88 -8.63 -12.98
N LYS A 128 -9.71 -9.07 -13.43
CA LYS A 128 -9.51 -10.40 -14.01
C LYS A 128 -9.93 -11.54 -13.06
N TYR A 129 -9.79 -11.32 -11.75
CA TYR A 129 -10.21 -12.24 -10.70
C TYR A 129 -11.57 -11.87 -10.08
N LEU A 130 -12.40 -11.12 -10.80
CA LEU A 130 -13.75 -10.69 -10.38
C LEU A 130 -13.76 -9.86 -9.08
N LEU A 131 -12.65 -9.20 -8.76
CA LEU A 131 -12.53 -8.32 -7.60
C LEU A 131 -12.81 -6.86 -7.99
N GLY A 132 -13.31 -6.09 -7.01
CA GLY A 132 -13.51 -4.65 -7.14
C GLY A 132 -12.19 -3.87 -7.14
N PRO A 133 -12.21 -2.58 -7.49
CA PRO A 133 -11.00 -1.74 -7.58
C PRO A 133 -10.34 -1.46 -6.22
N GLN A 134 -11.11 -1.51 -5.14
CA GLN A 134 -10.62 -1.33 -3.77
C GLN A 134 -10.29 -2.68 -3.12
N LEU A 135 -9.27 -2.71 -2.28
CA LEU A 135 -8.89 -3.85 -1.48
C LEU A 135 -9.87 -4.02 -0.31
N LYS A 136 -10.27 -5.26 -0.01
CA LYS A 136 -11.05 -5.59 1.18
C LYS A 136 -10.14 -6.10 2.30
N PHE A 137 -9.89 -5.25 3.29
CA PHE A 137 -9.07 -5.60 4.47
C PHE A 137 -9.91 -5.52 5.74
N LYS A 138 -10.06 -6.63 6.47
CA LYS A 138 -10.82 -6.68 7.75
C LYS A 138 -12.20 -6.00 7.69
N ASN A 139 -12.97 -6.25 6.62
CA ASN A 139 -14.28 -5.63 6.34
C ASN A 139 -14.28 -4.14 6.01
N HIS A 140 -13.12 -3.54 5.75
CA HIS A 140 -12.98 -2.19 5.22
C HIS A 140 -12.54 -2.22 3.77
N TRP A 141 -13.04 -1.27 2.99
CA TRP A 141 -12.60 -1.02 1.63
C TRP A 141 -11.55 0.08 1.63
N ILE A 142 -10.39 -0.22 1.06
CA ILE A 142 -9.25 0.71 0.98
C ILE A 142 -8.71 0.78 -0.44
N ASP A 143 -8.30 1.98 -0.83
CA ASP A 143 -7.63 2.18 -2.11
C ASP A 143 -6.23 1.56 -2.09
N LEU A 144 -5.65 1.38 -3.27
CA LEU A 144 -4.25 0.98 -3.39
C LEU A 144 -3.36 2.04 -2.72
N HIS A 145 -2.39 1.58 -1.93
CA HIS A 145 -1.55 2.45 -1.13
C HIS A 145 -0.21 1.78 -0.78
N ILE A 146 0.76 2.61 -0.38
CA ILE A 146 2.02 2.20 0.22
C ILE A 146 1.97 2.63 1.69
N THR A 147 2.13 1.70 2.63
CA THR A 147 2.16 2.05 4.05
C THR A 147 3.56 2.56 4.43
N LEU A 148 3.64 3.79 4.94
CA LEU A 148 4.90 4.47 5.26
C LEU A 148 5.19 4.50 6.77
N GLY A 149 4.15 4.49 7.60
CA GLY A 149 4.26 4.62 9.05
C GLY A 149 3.01 4.17 9.78
N VAL A 150 3.14 3.89 11.08
CA VAL A 150 2.02 3.56 11.98
C VAL A 150 2.18 4.27 13.33
N SER A 151 1.08 4.53 14.02
CA SER A 151 1.06 4.93 15.44
C SER A 151 -0.09 4.23 16.17
N MET A 152 -0.01 4.18 17.51
CA MET A 152 -1.07 3.69 18.40
C MET A 152 -2.03 4.81 18.79
#